data_AF-A0A819VJP9-F1
#
_entry.id   AF-A0A819VJP9-F1
#
_cell.length_a   1.000
_cell.length_b   1.000
_cell.length_c   1.000
_cell.angle_alpha   90.00
_cell.angle_beta   90.00
_cell.angle_gamma   90.00
#
_symmetry.space_group_name_H-M   'P 1'
#
loop_
_entity.id
_entity.type
_entity.pdbx_description
1 polymer ?
#
loop_
_entity_poly.entity_id
_entity_poly.type
_entity_poly.pdbx_seq_one_letter_code
_entity_poly.pdbx_strand_id
1 'polypeptide(L)' 'MTTNFTFSTTQKGEKAILYNNYLYRMKRESQKGISLYVCTNKSCTRSVTLQNDTIIKCNGITHDHDPKLSDNVQVV' A
#
# COMPACT_ATOMS: atom_id res chain seq x y z
N MET A 1 -0.25 0.25 18.79
CA MET A 1 0.64 0.85 17.77
C MET A 1 -0.24 1.18 16.58
N THR A 2 -0.61 2.45 16.41
CA THR A 2 -1.35 2.93 15.24
C THR A 2 -0.38 3.02 14.08
N THR A 3 -0.37 2.01 13.22
CA THR A 3 0.38 2.04 11.98
C THR A 3 -0.23 3.09 11.06
N ASN A 4 0.40 4.26 11.00
CA ASN A 4 -0.04 5.36 10.16
C ASN A 4 0.25 5.04 8.69
N PHE A 5 -0.80 5.08 7.87
CA PHE A 5 -0.73 5.04 6.42
C PHE A 5 -1.59 6.17 5.86
N THR A 6 -1.33 6.57 4.62
CA THR A 6 -2.11 7.62 3.95
C THR A 6 -2.68 7.04 2.67
N PHE A 7 -3.96 7.32 2.41
CA PHE A 7 -4.55 6.98 1.12
C PHE A 7 -3.97 7.85 0.02
N SER A 8 -3.71 7.23 -1.13
CA SER A 8 -3.19 7.88 -2.32
C SER A 8 -3.87 7.27 -3.53
N THR A 9 -3.72 7.91 -4.67
CA THR A 9 -3.99 7.29 -5.97
C THR A 9 -2.71 7.17 -6.76
N THR A 10 -2.64 6.19 -7.67
CA THR A 10 -1.57 6.14 -8.67
C THR A 10 -1.87 7.14 -9.79
N GLN A 11 -0.89 7.42 -10.65
CA GLN A 11 -1.08 8.25 -11.86
C GLN A 11 -2.21 7.73 -12.79
N LYS A 12 -2.56 6.45 -12.68
CA LYS A 12 -3.66 5.83 -13.44
C LYS A 12 -5.00 5.87 -12.73
N GLY A 13 -5.09 6.55 -11.58
CA GLY A 13 -6.31 6.61 -10.75
C GLY A 13 -6.56 5.36 -9.91
N GLU A 14 -5.64 4.40 -9.86
CA GLU A 14 -5.81 3.21 -9.02
C GLU A 14 -5.64 3.55 -7.54
N LYS A 15 -6.49 3.02 -6.65
CA LYS A 15 -6.36 3.17 -5.20
C LYS A 15 -4.99 2.67 -4.72
N ALA A 16 -4.34 3.45 -3.88
CA ALA A 16 -3.04 3.13 -3.30
C ALA A 16 -2.97 3.61 -1.84
N ILE A 17 -1.95 3.14 -1.13
CA ILE A 17 -1.60 3.64 0.19
C ILE A 17 -0.10 3.91 0.24
N LEU A 18 0.28 4.96 0.97
CA LEU A 18 1.64 5.21 1.39
C LEU A 18 1.80 4.68 2.81
N TYR A 19 2.70 3.71 2.98
CA TYR A 19 2.97 3.11 4.28
C TYR A 19 4.47 2.89 4.44
N ASN A 20 5.03 3.38 5.56
CA ASN A 20 6.46 3.29 5.86
C ASN A 20 7.37 3.80 4.72
N ASN A 21 6.96 4.90 4.06
CA ASN A 21 7.65 5.49 2.91
C ASN A 21 7.62 4.65 1.61
N TYR A 22 6.79 3.59 1.56
CA TYR A 22 6.60 2.78 0.36
C TYR A 22 5.17 2.91 -0.16
N LEU A 23 5.04 2.95 -1.49
CA LEU A 23 3.76 2.97 -2.16
C LEU A 23 3.26 1.55 -2.41
N TYR A 24 2.01 1.30 -2.04
CA TYR A 24 1.33 0.04 -2.29
C TYR A 24 0.06 0.30 -3.07
N ARG A 25 -0.14 -0.43 -4.17
CA ARG A 25 -1.37 -0.37 -4.97
C ARG A 25 -2.38 -1.41 -4.50
N MET A 26 -3.66 -1.08 -4.57
CA MET A 26 -4.72 -2.05 -4.28
C MET A 26 -4.72 -3.15 -5.33
N LYS A 27 -4.60 -4.40 -4.88
CA LYS A 27 -4.65 -5.59 -5.74
C LYS A 27 -6.03 -6.23 -5.75
N ARG A 28 -6.71 -6.23 -4.61
CA ARG A 28 -8.06 -6.79 -4.45
C ARG A 28 -8.77 -6.13 -3.28
N GLU A 29 -10.09 -6.06 -3.39
CA GLU A 29 -11.00 -5.62 -2.35
C GLU A 29 -12.09 -6.69 -2.24
N SER A 30 -12.40 -7.11 -1.01
CA SER A 30 -13.45 -8.08 -0.72
C SER A 30 -14.69 -7.36 -0.22
N GLN A 31 -15.88 -7.92 -0.48
CA GLN A 31 -17.17 -7.38 0.02
C GLN A 31 -17.22 -7.22 1.54
N LYS A 32 -16.37 -7.94 2.29
CA LYS A 32 -16.23 -7.81 3.75
C LYS A 32 -15.38 -6.62 4.20
N GLY A 33 -15.08 -5.67 3.30
CA GLY A 33 -14.23 -4.50 3.60
C GLY A 33 -12.74 -4.84 3.78
N ILE A 34 -12.30 -6.00 3.27
CA ILE A 34 -10.89 -6.43 3.35
C ILE A 34 -10.20 -6.09 2.02
N SER A 35 -9.19 -5.24 2.08
CA SER A 35 -8.44 -4.78 0.91
C SER A 35 -6.97 -5.17 1.01
N LEU A 36 -6.45 -5.83 -0.02
CA LEU A 36 -5.03 -6.20 -0.11
C LEU A 36 -4.31 -5.19 -0.99
N TYR A 37 -3.30 -4.57 -0.42
CA TYR A 37 -2.38 -3.67 -1.08
C TYR A 37 -1.03 -4.36 -1.25
N VAL A 38 -0.43 -4.25 -2.42
CA VAL A 38 0.86 -4.85 -2.75
C VAL A 38 1.83 -3.76 -3.16
N CYS A 39 3.11 -3.92 -2.86
CA CYS A 39 4.12 -2.97 -3.29
C CYS A 39 4.03 -2.74 -4.81
N THR A 40 4.22 -1.50 -5.24
CA THR A 40 4.22 -1.15 -6.66
C THR A 40 5.43 -1.71 -7.41
N ASN A 41 6.51 -2.06 -6.70
CA ASN A 41 7.65 -2.73 -7.28
C ASN A 41 7.36 -4.22 -7.51
N LYS A 42 7.50 -4.70 -8.74
CA LYS A 42 7.20 -6.09 -9.14
C LYS A 42 8.09 -7.12 -8.45
N SER A 43 9.33 -6.77 -8.13
CA SER A 43 10.26 -7.66 -7.45
C SER A 43 10.03 -7.72 -5.93
N CYS A 44 9.16 -6.86 -5.40
CA CYS A 44 8.89 -6.81 -3.98
C CYS A 44 7.63 -7.60 -3.61
N THR A 45 7.79 -8.51 -2.66
CA THR A 45 6.71 -9.37 -2.16
C THR A 45 5.96 -8.75 -0.97
N ARG A 46 6.36 -7.53 -0.55
CA ARG A 46 5.70 -6.82 0.54
C ARG A 46 4.24 -6.52 0.20
N SER A 47 3.36 -6.85 1.14
CA SER A 47 1.92 -6.58 1.02
C SER A 47 1.32 -6.20 2.37
N VAL A 48 0.25 -5.41 2.31
CA VAL A 48 -0.48 -4.89 3.46
C VAL A 48 -1.95 -5.21 3.25
N THR A 49 -2.58 -5.84 4.24
CA THR A 49 -4.01 -6.09 4.26
C THR A 49 -4.65 -5.10 5.20
N LEU A 50 -5.61 -4.33 4.68
CA LEU A 50 -6.48 -3.48 5.46
C LEU A 50 -7.85 -4.12 5.62
N GLN A 51 -8.48 -3.85 6.75
CA GLN A 51 -9.89 -4.11 7.00
C GLN A 51 -10.46 -2.88 7.71
N ASN A 52 -11.49 -2.27 7.13
CA ASN A 52 -12.11 -1.04 7.68
C ASN A 52 -11.05 0.00 8.07
N ASP A 53 -10.17 0.35 7.12
CA ASP A 53 -9.07 1.33 7.29
C ASP A 53 -8.08 1.01 8.41
N THR A 54 -8.04 -0.25 8.87
CA THR A 54 -7.08 -0.73 9.85
C THR A 54 -6.17 -1.76 9.22
N ILE A 55 -4.85 -1.62 9.39
CA ILE A 55 -3.89 -2.63 8.95
C ILE A 55 -4.01 -3.86 9.84
N ILE A 56 -4.51 -4.96 9.29
CA ILE A 56 -4.68 -6.24 10.02
C ILE A 56 -3.55 -7.22 9.74
N LYS A 57 -2.81 -7.03 8.63
CA LYS A 57 -1.70 -7.93 8.27
C LYS A 57 -0.67 -7.24 7.39
N CYS A 58 0.61 -7.42 7.71
CA CYS A 58 1.73 -7.07 6.84
C CYS A 58 2.49 -8.35 6.48
N ASN A 59 2.66 -8.62 5.19
CA ASN A 59 3.39 -9.79 4.68
C ASN A 59 4.72 -9.37 4.03
N GLY A 60 5.72 -10.26 4.07
CA GLY A 60 7.11 -10.04 3.64
C GLY A 60 7.99 -9.47 4.77
N ILE A 61 9.32 -9.57 4.64
CA ILE A 61 10.28 -9.21 5.72
C ILE A 61 10.96 -7.86 5.46
N THR A 62 11.29 -7.54 4.21
CA THR A 62 12.03 -6.32 3.87
C THR A 62 11.71 -5.92 2.43
N HIS A 63 11.76 -4.62 2.16
CA HIS A 63 11.80 -4.14 0.78
C HIS A 63 13.24 -4.27 0.30
N ASP A 64 13.45 -5.01 -0.78
CA ASP A 64 14.76 -5.20 -1.41
C ASP A 64 15.05 -4.12 -2.46
N HIS A 65 14.49 -2.92 -2.26
CA HIS A 65 14.61 -1.82 -3.19
C HIS A 65 14.38 -0.49 -2.48
N ASP A 66 14.90 0.57 -3.09
CA ASP A 66 14.67 1.92 -2.63
C ASP A 66 13.18 2.29 -2.66
N PRO A 67 12.72 3.07 -1.66
CA PRO A 67 11.36 3.57 -1.64
C PRO A 67 11.10 4.40 -2.89
N LYS A 68 10.19 3.91 -3.73
CA LYS A 68 9.57 4.72 -4.78
C LYS A 68 8.53 5.61 -4.12
N LEU A 69 8.98 6.63 -3.40
CA LEU A 69 8.25 7.89 -3.41
C LEU A 69 8.27 8.31 -4.88
N SER A 70 7.26 7.91 -5.64
CA SER A 70 7.06 8.55 -6.93
C SER A 70 6.95 10.03 -6.62
N ASP A 71 7.85 10.84 -7.16
CA ASP A 71 7.94 12.32 -7.07
C ASP A 71 6.62 13.09 -7.29
N ASN A 72 5.50 12.39 -7.50
CA ASN A 72 4.19 12.90 -7.83
C ASN A 72 3.07 12.12 -7.08
N VAL A 73 3.29 11.72 -5.82
CA VAL A 73 2.18 11.36 -4.93
C VAL A 73 1.45 12.65 -4.57
N GLN A 74 0.36 12.95 -5.28
CA GLN A 74 -0.61 13.93 -4.81
C GLN A 74 -1.28 13.33 -3.57
N VAL A 75 -0.81 13.73 -2.40
CA VAL A 75 -1.54 13.53 -1.14
C VAL A 75 -2.84 14.30 -1.31
N VAL A 76 -3.95 13.56 -1.40
CA VAL A 76 -5.31 14.14 -1.45
C VAL A 76 -5.75 14.50 -0.04
#